data_AF-A0A2M8F0F4-F1
#
_entry.id   AF-A0A2M8F0F4-F1
#
_cell.length_a   1.000
_cell.length_b   1.000
_cell.length_c   1.000
_cell.angle_alpha   90.00
_cell.angle_beta   90.00
_cell.angle_gamma   90.00
#
_symmetry.space_group_name_H-M   'P 1'
#
loop_
_entity.id
_entity.type
_entity.pdbx_description
1 polymer ?
#
loop_
_entity_poly.entity_id
_entity_poly.type
_entity_poly.pdbx_seq_one_letter_code
_entity_poly.pdbx_strand_id
1 'polypeptide(L)'
;MIKNKRPPTPTGTKIYYTGTTGNNFTASETMGIADLPVKVEQPTLHKQSRSALKTFSLLTGRDKTQVSLFEKPRFEEGINPYKESIARNTAIVGNYLIKLWQQENKDGVYTIDNLTKVAEKLNMIPQDLKTYLVYLGGYQYPVITTKDKITKGGKKQRILSTYTTNIFIIKFNSKLKKNETEDSFNKDLRVGTRYLSFIKNRDIDTVEVEPNPALRDDLRGQRLGNILTSDDFFVFALGLTDMAYKLFTFSGSNEPVKKIRLDKLIDSLGLKEQTKRQGKPRILRTIKKA
;
A
#
# COMPACT_ATOMS: atom_id res chain seq x y z
N MET A 1 -42.86 -23.32 -41.99
CA MET A 1 -41.86 -23.85 -41.02
C MET A 1 -40.47 -23.66 -41.60
N ILE A 2 -39.60 -22.85 -40.97
CA ILE A 2 -38.18 -22.70 -41.35
C ILE A 2 -37.37 -22.76 -40.05
N LYS A 3 -36.44 -23.71 -39.93
CA LYS A 3 -35.60 -23.89 -38.74
C LYS A 3 -34.26 -23.15 -38.91
N ASN A 4 -34.12 -21.98 -38.30
CA ASN A 4 -32.82 -21.29 -38.21
C ASN A 4 -31.84 -22.09 -37.34
N LYS A 5 -30.83 -22.71 -37.95
CA LYS A 5 -29.68 -23.27 -37.24
C LYS A 5 -28.76 -22.13 -36.81
N ARG A 6 -28.42 -22.04 -35.52
CA ARG A 6 -27.36 -21.15 -35.03
C ARG A 6 -25.98 -21.74 -35.38
N PRO A 7 -24.95 -20.91 -35.66
CA PRO A 7 -23.57 -21.38 -35.78
C PRO A 7 -23.04 -21.87 -34.42
N PRO A 8 -22.04 -22.78 -34.41
CA PRO A 8 -21.46 -23.29 -33.17
C PRO A 8 -20.63 -22.23 -32.43
N THR A 9 -20.74 -22.20 -31.11
CA THR A 9 -19.97 -21.34 -30.21
C THR A 9 -18.49 -21.73 -30.21
N PRO A 10 -17.53 -20.79 -30.20
CA PRO A 10 -16.12 -21.12 -30.03
C PRO A 10 -15.87 -21.81 -28.67
N THR A 11 -15.33 -23.02 -28.69
CA THR A 11 -14.87 -23.72 -27.49
C THR A 11 -13.62 -23.03 -26.96
N GLY A 12 -13.77 -22.21 -25.91
CA GLY A 12 -12.64 -21.56 -25.26
C GLY A 12 -11.67 -22.58 -24.66
N THR A 13 -10.41 -22.52 -25.11
CA THR A 13 -9.30 -23.35 -24.62
C THR A 13 -9.13 -23.17 -23.12
N LYS A 14 -9.36 -24.23 -22.34
CA LYS A 14 -9.02 -24.24 -20.91
C LYS A 14 -7.53 -24.51 -20.75
N ILE A 15 -6.76 -23.47 -20.44
CA ILE A 15 -5.36 -23.62 -20.04
C ILE A 15 -5.34 -24.09 -18.58
N TYR A 16 -4.95 -25.35 -18.37
CA TYR A 16 -4.67 -25.90 -17.06
C TYR A 16 -3.16 -25.84 -16.79
N TYR A 17 -2.73 -25.09 -15.77
CA TYR A 17 -1.35 -25.14 -15.30
C TYR A 17 -1.17 -26.31 -14.33
N THR A 18 -0.75 -27.46 -14.84
CA THR A 18 -0.23 -28.57 -14.03
C THR A 18 1.29 -28.43 -13.94
N GLY A 19 1.80 -28.02 -12.78
CA GLY A 19 3.23 -28.04 -12.51
C GLY A 19 3.70 -29.48 -12.23
N THR A 20 4.69 -29.95 -12.98
CA THR A 20 5.42 -31.18 -12.67
C THR A 20 6.90 -30.98 -12.93
N THR A 21 7.72 -31.51 -12.03
CA THR A 21 9.18 -31.39 -12.03
C THR A 21 9.84 -32.45 -12.92
N GLY A 22 10.87 -32.06 -13.69
CA GLY A 22 11.92 -32.98 -14.14
C GLY A 22 12.12 -33.13 -15.65
N ASN A 23 13.31 -32.70 -16.09
CA ASN A 23 14.17 -33.22 -17.16
C ASN A 23 13.65 -33.53 -18.58
N ASN A 24 14.33 -32.90 -19.54
CA ASN A 24 14.74 -33.38 -20.87
C ASN A 24 13.66 -33.92 -21.84
N PHE A 25 13.33 -33.08 -22.84
CA PHE A 25 12.82 -33.53 -24.12
C PHE A 25 13.80 -33.15 -25.24
N THR A 26 14.25 -34.13 -26.02
CA THR A 26 14.92 -33.93 -27.31
C THR A 26 13.87 -33.59 -28.36
N ALA A 27 14.07 -32.50 -29.10
CA ALA A 27 13.20 -32.13 -30.21
C ALA A 27 13.57 -32.95 -31.46
N SER A 28 12.57 -33.58 -32.09
CA SER A 28 12.68 -34.10 -33.46
C SER A 28 12.29 -33.00 -34.43
N GLU A 29 13.00 -32.90 -35.55
CA GLU A 29 12.85 -31.84 -36.53
C GLU A 29 11.50 -31.93 -37.30
N THR A 30 10.84 -30.78 -37.48
CA THR A 30 10.06 -30.50 -38.70
C THR A 30 10.05 -29.00 -38.99
N MET A 31 10.88 -28.60 -39.96
CA MET A 31 10.78 -27.44 -40.85
C MET A 31 10.07 -26.16 -40.37
N GLY A 32 10.84 -25.08 -40.28
CA GLY A 32 10.62 -24.01 -41.27
C GLY A 32 10.06 -22.65 -40.82
N ILE A 33 10.18 -22.26 -39.55
CA ILE A 33 10.17 -20.83 -39.19
C ILE A 33 11.36 -20.57 -38.25
N ALA A 34 12.11 -19.50 -38.50
CA ALA A 34 13.18 -19.07 -37.60
C ALA A 34 12.57 -18.43 -36.35
N ASP A 35 12.25 -19.27 -35.35
CA ASP A 35 11.92 -18.83 -34.00
C ASP A 35 13.14 -18.14 -33.38
N LEU A 36 13.25 -16.82 -33.62
CA LEU A 36 13.96 -15.95 -32.69
C LEU A 36 13.33 -16.16 -31.32
N PRO A 37 14.08 -16.62 -30.30
CA PRO A 37 13.52 -16.84 -28.98
C PRO A 37 13.10 -15.49 -28.41
N VAL A 38 11.81 -15.16 -28.53
CA VAL A 38 11.18 -14.08 -27.79
C VAL A 38 11.30 -14.48 -26.33
N LYS A 39 12.35 -13.97 -25.69
CA LYS A 39 12.61 -14.15 -24.28
C LYS A 39 11.51 -13.41 -23.53
N VAL A 40 10.39 -14.09 -23.32
CA VAL A 40 9.27 -13.60 -22.51
C VAL A 40 9.86 -13.29 -21.15
N GLU A 41 10.07 -12.01 -20.86
CA GLU A 41 10.59 -11.58 -19.57
C GLU A 41 9.59 -12.04 -18.51
N GLN A 42 10.00 -13.00 -17.68
CA GLN A 42 9.16 -13.48 -16.61
C GLN A 42 8.88 -12.29 -15.68
N PRO A 43 7.61 -12.03 -15.33
CA PRO A 43 7.26 -10.85 -14.56
C PRO A 43 7.99 -10.89 -13.21
N THR A 44 8.71 -9.81 -12.88
CA THR A 44 9.46 -9.71 -11.62
C THR A 44 8.50 -9.83 -10.44
N LEU A 45 8.52 -10.98 -9.77
CA LEU A 45 7.67 -11.26 -8.62
C LEU A 45 8.25 -10.63 -7.35
N HIS A 46 7.37 -10.09 -6.53
CA HIS A 46 7.69 -9.61 -5.18
C HIS A 46 6.68 -10.20 -4.17
N LYS A 47 7.00 -10.19 -2.88
CA LYS A 47 6.10 -10.70 -1.85
C LYS A 47 5.16 -9.61 -1.34
N GLN A 48 3.94 -9.99 -0.98
CA GLN A 48 3.00 -9.15 -0.22
C GLN A 48 2.59 -9.87 1.07
N SER A 49 2.68 -9.20 2.21
CA SER A 49 2.29 -9.75 3.52
C SER A 49 0.79 -9.99 3.59
N ARG A 50 0.38 -11.17 4.06
CA ARG A 50 -1.04 -11.48 4.25
C ARG A 50 -1.67 -10.65 5.39
N SER A 51 -0.91 -10.31 6.44
CA SER A 51 -1.35 -9.37 7.48
C SER A 51 -1.57 -7.95 6.94
N ALA A 52 -0.70 -7.46 6.03
CA ALA A 52 -0.88 -6.18 5.36
C ALA A 52 -2.16 -6.19 4.51
N LEU A 53 -2.31 -7.19 3.62
CA LEU A 53 -3.50 -7.34 2.78
C LEU A 53 -4.80 -7.44 3.60
N LYS A 54 -4.79 -8.19 4.71
CA LYS A 54 -5.94 -8.30 5.63
C LYS A 54 -6.27 -6.97 6.32
N THR A 55 -5.24 -6.23 6.75
CA THR A 55 -5.39 -4.90 7.34
C THR A 55 -5.98 -3.93 6.33
N PHE A 56 -5.47 -3.95 5.10
CA PHE A 56 -5.97 -3.10 4.02
C PHE A 56 -7.40 -3.47 3.58
N SER A 57 -7.78 -4.75 3.57
CA SER A 57 -9.17 -5.14 3.29
C SER A 57 -10.14 -4.67 4.36
N LEU A 58 -9.70 -4.67 5.63
CA LEU A 58 -10.49 -4.18 6.75
C LEU A 58 -10.66 -2.65 6.70
N LEU A 59 -9.54 -1.91 6.56
CA LEU A 59 -9.51 -0.45 6.70
C LEU A 59 -9.82 0.34 5.42
N THR A 60 -9.67 -0.21 4.21
CA THR A 60 -9.89 0.61 2.99
C THR A 60 -11.34 1.07 2.90
N GLY A 61 -11.61 2.36 2.71
CA GLY A 61 -12.97 2.84 2.52
C GLY A 61 -13.07 4.35 2.37
N ARG A 62 -14.30 4.83 2.20
CA ARG A 62 -14.59 6.26 2.25
C ARG A 62 -14.70 6.70 3.69
N ASP A 63 -13.66 7.37 4.15
CA ASP A 63 -13.74 8.17 5.36
C ASP A 63 -14.73 9.31 5.13
N LYS A 64 -15.80 9.33 5.93
CA LYS A 64 -16.85 10.36 5.89
C LYS A 64 -16.88 11.20 7.16
N THR A 65 -15.96 10.95 8.10
CA THR A 65 -15.98 11.53 9.44
C THR A 65 -14.71 12.30 9.76
N GLN A 66 -13.57 11.96 9.14
CA GLN A 66 -12.30 12.64 9.33
C GLN A 66 -11.77 13.28 8.04
N VAL A 67 -11.96 14.59 7.96
CA VAL A 67 -11.26 15.52 7.03
C VAL A 67 -9.74 15.25 7.04
N SER A 68 -9.02 15.59 5.96
CA SER A 68 -7.56 15.40 5.94
C SER A 68 -6.89 16.12 7.12
N LEU A 69 -5.87 15.50 7.71
CA LEU A 69 -5.15 16.12 8.82
C LEU A 69 -4.37 17.36 8.40
N PHE A 70 -4.06 17.45 7.10
CA PHE A 70 -3.47 18.62 6.47
C PHE A 70 -4.50 19.71 6.09
N GLU A 71 -5.80 19.41 6.18
CA GLU A 71 -6.90 20.37 5.91
C GLU A 71 -7.52 20.92 7.20
N LYS A 72 -7.47 20.17 8.31
CA LYS A 72 -7.93 20.66 9.63
C LYS A 72 -7.12 21.89 10.07
N PRO A 73 -7.73 23.04 10.41
CA PRO A 73 -6.99 24.27 10.72
C PRO A 73 -6.22 24.24 12.06
N ARG A 74 -6.64 23.41 13.03
CA ARG A 74 -6.03 23.31 14.38
C ARG A 74 -5.94 21.86 14.86
N PHE A 75 -5.12 21.63 15.89
CA PHE A 75 -5.14 20.39 16.67
C PHE A 75 -6.42 20.32 17.51
N GLU A 76 -7.00 19.13 17.59
CA GLU A 76 -8.10 18.80 18.50
C GLU A 76 -7.66 17.59 19.32
N GLU A 77 -7.61 17.70 20.64
CA GLU A 77 -7.11 16.64 21.53
C GLU A 77 -7.99 15.38 21.51
N GLY A 78 -9.23 15.49 21.02
CA GLY A 78 -10.17 14.38 20.84
C GLY A 78 -10.08 13.62 19.50
N ILE A 79 -9.07 13.87 18.64
CA ILE A 79 -8.93 13.12 17.38
C ILE A 79 -8.48 11.68 17.67
N ASN A 80 -9.24 10.69 17.21
CA ASN A 80 -8.87 9.27 17.30
C ASN A 80 -7.51 9.03 16.61
N PRO A 81 -6.47 8.51 17.30
CA PRO A 81 -5.14 8.24 16.72
C PRO A 81 -5.17 7.42 15.44
N TYR A 82 -6.19 6.58 15.31
CA TYR A 82 -6.35 5.63 14.24
C TYR A 82 -7.47 6.10 13.31
N LYS A 83 -7.17 6.16 12.01
CA LYS A 83 -8.23 6.23 11.00
C LYS A 83 -8.96 4.89 10.98
N GLU A 84 -10.24 4.90 11.35
CA GLU A 84 -11.14 3.74 11.20
C GLU A 84 -11.24 3.29 9.72
N SER A 85 -11.03 4.22 8.79
CA SER A 85 -10.88 3.90 7.37
C SER A 85 -9.78 4.71 6.70
N ILE A 86 -8.96 4.05 5.87
CA ILE A 86 -7.97 4.69 5.00
C ILE A 86 -8.47 4.72 3.56
N ALA A 87 -8.01 5.69 2.77
CA ALA A 87 -8.29 5.73 1.34
C ALA A 87 -7.65 4.53 0.61
N ARG A 88 -8.24 4.08 -0.51
CA ARG A 88 -7.68 3.00 -1.35
C ARG A 88 -6.22 3.28 -1.73
N ASN A 89 -5.92 4.51 -2.12
CA ASN A 89 -4.57 4.92 -2.53
C ASN A 89 -3.56 4.79 -1.37
N THR A 90 -3.95 5.06 -0.12
CA THR A 90 -3.10 4.80 1.07
C THR A 90 -2.69 3.34 1.17
N ALA A 91 -3.64 2.42 0.95
CA ALA A 91 -3.37 0.98 0.99
C ALA A 91 -2.52 0.53 -0.20
N ILE A 92 -2.72 1.08 -1.40
CA ILE A 92 -1.88 0.83 -2.58
C ILE A 92 -0.45 1.29 -2.33
N VAL A 93 -0.25 2.50 -1.79
CA VAL A 93 1.08 2.99 -1.36
C VAL A 93 1.71 2.04 -0.34
N GLY A 94 0.96 1.54 0.65
CA GLY A 94 1.48 0.56 1.62
C GLY A 94 2.02 -0.71 0.97
N ASN A 95 1.27 -1.33 0.05
CA ASN A 95 1.75 -2.50 -0.70
C ASN A 95 2.93 -2.16 -1.62
N TYR A 96 2.99 -0.94 -2.17
CA TYR A 96 4.08 -0.50 -3.04
C TYR A 96 5.38 -0.26 -2.25
N LEU A 97 5.29 0.31 -1.06
CA LEU A 97 6.43 0.43 -0.13
C LEU A 97 6.95 -0.93 0.31
N ILE A 98 6.10 -1.95 0.47
CA ILE A 98 6.53 -3.34 0.70
C ILE A 98 7.36 -3.86 -0.47
N LYS A 99 6.99 -3.58 -1.73
CA LYS A 99 7.80 -3.92 -2.90
C LYS A 99 9.15 -3.20 -2.85
N LEU A 100 9.15 -1.87 -2.76
CA LEU A 100 10.36 -1.05 -2.80
C LEU A 100 11.35 -1.44 -1.69
N TRP A 101 10.84 -1.69 -0.48
CA TRP A 101 11.63 -2.17 0.65
C TRP A 101 12.29 -3.53 0.41
N GLN A 102 11.70 -4.42 -0.40
CA GLN A 102 12.36 -5.67 -0.79
C GLN A 102 13.45 -5.47 -1.84
N GLN A 103 13.34 -4.46 -2.69
CA GLN A 103 14.28 -4.21 -3.80
C GLN A 103 15.56 -3.50 -3.35
N GLU A 104 15.45 -2.56 -2.41
CA GLU A 104 16.58 -1.71 -1.99
C GLU A 104 17.02 -1.97 -0.53
N ASN A 105 16.78 -3.17 0.00
CA ASN A 105 16.99 -3.49 1.42
C ASN A 105 18.46 -3.46 1.86
N LYS A 106 18.96 -2.27 2.15
CA LYS A 106 20.19 -2.04 2.92
C LYS A 106 19.79 -1.82 4.37
N ASP A 107 20.32 -2.66 5.25
CA ASP A 107 20.21 -2.52 6.71
C ASP A 107 18.78 -2.50 7.29
N GLY A 108 17.79 -2.99 6.53
CA GLY A 108 16.39 -3.07 6.97
C GLY A 108 15.55 -1.83 6.69
N VAL A 109 16.08 -0.80 6.03
CA VAL A 109 15.44 0.51 5.81
C VAL A 109 15.37 0.86 4.32
N TYR A 110 14.20 1.24 3.84
CA TYR A 110 14.05 1.85 2.51
C TYR A 110 14.14 3.38 2.62
N THR A 111 14.95 4.04 1.79
CA THR A 111 15.09 5.50 1.82
C THR A 111 14.59 6.12 0.52
N ILE A 112 13.50 6.87 0.59
CA ILE A 112 13.02 7.71 -0.51
C ILE A 112 13.82 9.01 -0.48
N ASP A 113 14.66 9.25 -1.48
CA ASP A 113 15.39 10.51 -1.70
C ASP A 113 14.62 11.51 -2.57
N ASN A 114 13.58 11.04 -3.27
CA ASN A 114 12.78 11.82 -4.18
C ASN A 114 11.31 11.35 -4.16
N LEU A 115 10.47 12.07 -3.42
CA LEU A 115 9.04 11.79 -3.32
C LEU A 115 8.31 11.89 -4.66
N THR A 116 8.77 12.74 -5.58
CA THR A 116 8.16 12.91 -6.91
C THR A 116 8.26 11.64 -7.74
N LYS A 117 9.44 11.01 -7.82
CA LYS A 117 9.63 9.74 -8.54
C LYS A 117 8.70 8.63 -8.04
N VAL A 118 8.49 8.55 -6.72
CA VAL A 118 7.60 7.54 -6.10
C VAL A 118 6.12 7.89 -6.39
N ALA A 119 5.76 9.16 -6.35
CA ALA A 119 4.40 9.64 -6.61
C ALA A 119 3.99 9.45 -8.09
N GLU A 120 4.89 9.75 -9.03
CA GLU A 120 4.71 9.52 -10.48
C GLU A 120 4.40 8.05 -10.80
N LYS A 121 5.13 7.11 -10.18
CA LYS A 121 4.91 5.66 -10.36
C LYS A 121 3.53 5.17 -9.92
N LEU A 122 2.82 5.92 -9.09
CA LEU A 122 1.47 5.63 -8.63
C LEU A 122 0.43 6.65 -9.13
N ASN A 123 0.80 7.49 -10.11
CA ASN A 123 -0.04 8.53 -10.71
C ASN A 123 -0.70 9.47 -9.66
N MET A 124 0.10 10.00 -8.75
CA MET A 124 -0.33 10.96 -7.71
C MET A 124 0.67 12.11 -7.55
N ILE A 125 0.26 13.17 -6.86
CA ILE A 125 1.15 14.29 -6.52
C ILE A 125 1.97 13.99 -5.25
N PRO A 126 3.18 14.60 -5.07
CA PRO A 126 4.02 14.37 -3.88
C PRO A 126 3.32 14.70 -2.55
N GLN A 127 2.37 15.65 -2.56
CA GLN A 127 1.62 16.04 -1.37
C GLN A 127 0.63 14.96 -0.92
N ASP A 128 0.02 14.24 -1.86
CA ASP A 128 -0.84 13.09 -1.55
C ASP A 128 0.01 11.95 -0.98
N LEU A 129 1.17 11.68 -1.58
CA LEU A 129 2.10 10.68 -1.07
C LEU A 129 2.53 10.98 0.38
N LYS A 130 2.89 12.23 0.72
CA LYS A 130 3.13 12.65 2.12
C LYS A 130 1.95 12.32 3.04
N THR A 131 0.72 12.59 2.58
CA THR A 131 -0.51 12.35 3.33
C THR A 131 -0.73 10.85 3.58
N TYR A 132 -0.50 10.03 2.56
CA TYR A 132 -0.60 8.57 2.64
C TYR A 132 0.48 7.98 3.55
N LEU A 133 1.73 8.47 3.47
CA LEU A 133 2.82 8.10 4.37
C LEU A 133 2.47 8.42 5.84
N VAL A 134 1.94 9.61 6.14
CA VAL A 134 1.46 9.95 7.50
C VAL A 134 0.37 8.99 7.99
N TYR A 135 -0.57 8.57 7.13
CA TYR A 135 -1.59 7.60 7.52
C TYR A 135 -1.05 6.18 7.73
N LEU A 136 -0.01 5.78 7.01
CA LEU A 136 0.66 4.49 7.18
C LEU A 136 1.53 4.43 8.44
N GLY A 137 2.12 5.56 8.84
CA GLY A 137 2.89 5.71 10.08
C GLY A 137 2.05 6.03 11.32
N GLY A 138 0.82 6.54 11.16
CA GLY A 138 0.05 7.09 12.29
C GLY A 138 0.53 8.50 12.66
N TYR A 139 -0.29 9.27 13.37
CA TYR A 139 -0.14 10.74 13.35
C TYR A 139 -0.33 11.47 14.69
N GLN A 140 -0.78 10.78 15.74
CA GLN A 140 -1.12 11.44 17.00
C GLN A 140 0.12 11.81 17.84
N TYR A 141 1.14 10.95 17.87
CA TYR A 141 2.35 11.11 18.69
C TYR A 141 3.65 10.91 17.90
N PRO A 142 3.95 11.77 16.90
CA PRO A 142 5.22 11.68 16.22
C PRO A 142 6.36 12.11 17.17
N VAL A 143 7.44 11.34 17.19
CA VAL A 143 8.65 11.71 17.94
C VAL A 143 9.51 12.62 17.06
N ILE A 144 9.96 13.75 17.61
CA ILE A 144 10.90 14.65 16.93
C ILE A 144 12.28 14.55 17.59
N THR A 145 13.32 14.54 16.75
CA THR A 145 14.71 14.74 17.17
C THR A 145 15.43 15.64 16.16
N THR A 146 16.42 16.41 16.61
CA THR A 146 17.40 17.02 15.69
C THR A 146 18.74 16.30 15.74
N LYS A 147 19.45 16.30 14.61
CA LYS A 147 20.80 15.73 14.48
C LYS A 147 21.66 16.63 13.59
N ASP A 148 22.91 16.87 14.00
CA ASP A 148 23.91 17.52 13.15
C ASP A 148 24.44 16.52 12.10
N LYS A 149 24.24 16.81 10.81
CA LYS A 149 24.86 16.08 9.70
C LYS A 149 26.01 16.91 9.12
N ILE A 150 27.21 16.34 9.05
CA ILE A 150 28.34 16.97 8.37
C ILE A 150 28.13 16.82 6.86
N THR A 151 28.14 17.94 6.14
CA THR A 151 28.03 17.95 4.67
C THR A 151 29.40 17.79 4.01
N LYS A 152 29.43 17.44 2.71
CA LYS A 152 30.69 17.22 1.96
C LYS A 152 31.68 18.41 1.98
N GLY A 153 31.25 19.62 2.34
CA GLY A 153 32.09 20.80 2.51
C GLY A 153 32.37 21.17 3.97
N GLY A 154 32.37 20.21 4.90
CA GLY A 154 32.69 20.42 6.33
C GLY A 154 31.65 21.18 7.15
N LYS A 155 30.67 21.83 6.51
CA LYS A 155 29.60 22.58 7.19
C LYS A 155 28.64 21.60 7.89
N LYS A 156 28.39 21.85 9.18
CA LYS A 156 27.31 21.20 9.94
C LYS A 156 25.95 21.69 9.44
N GLN A 157 25.04 20.75 9.21
CA GLN A 157 23.66 21.01 8.82
C GLN A 157 22.73 20.29 9.80
N ARG A 158 21.89 21.03 10.51
CA ARG A 158 20.86 20.43 11.38
C ARG A 158 19.76 19.80 10.54
N ILE A 159 19.48 18.54 10.82
CA ILE A 159 18.38 17.76 10.26
C ILE A 159 17.33 17.60 11.34
N LEU A 160 16.09 17.95 11.01
CA LEU A 160 14.89 17.65 11.78
C LEU A 160 14.34 16.30 11.31
N SER A 161 14.20 15.35 12.23
CA SER A 161 13.63 14.02 11.99
C SER A 161 12.29 13.88 12.71
N THR A 162 11.22 13.58 11.98
CA THR A 162 9.88 13.34 12.53
C THR A 162 9.48 11.88 12.29
N TYR A 163 9.35 11.10 13.36
CA TYR A 163 9.12 9.66 13.35
C TYR A 163 7.68 9.31 13.68
N THR A 164 7.11 8.32 13.00
CA THR A 164 5.75 7.79 13.19
C THR A 164 5.75 6.27 13.06
N THR A 165 4.97 5.55 13.88
CA THR A 165 4.94 4.08 13.89
C THR A 165 3.51 3.53 13.99
N ASN A 166 3.07 2.80 12.96
CA ASN A 166 1.80 2.06 12.94
C ASN A 166 1.90 0.81 12.05
N ILE A 167 1.41 0.87 10.80
CA ILE A 167 1.56 -0.21 9.81
C ILE A 167 3.03 -0.24 9.32
N PHE A 168 3.62 0.96 9.20
CA PHE A 168 5.03 1.18 8.91
C PHE A 168 5.65 2.03 10.01
N ILE A 169 6.97 1.93 10.15
CA ILE A 169 7.80 2.97 10.77
C ILE A 169 8.15 3.92 9.63
N ILE A 170 7.79 5.20 9.76
CA ILE A 170 8.04 6.22 8.75
C ILE A 170 8.67 7.43 9.43
N LYS A 171 9.83 7.84 8.92
CA LYS A 171 10.61 8.97 9.42
C LYS A 171 10.88 9.96 8.29
N PHE A 172 10.35 11.17 8.45
CA PHE A 172 10.59 12.29 7.55
C PHE A 172 11.83 13.06 8.00
N ASN A 173 12.80 13.25 7.10
CA ASN A 173 13.97 14.10 7.32
C ASN A 173 13.81 15.41 6.54
N SER A 174 14.05 16.54 7.21
CA SER A 174 14.13 17.86 6.55
C SER A 174 15.22 18.72 7.17
N LYS A 175 15.83 19.60 6.39
CA LYS A 175 16.74 20.62 6.90
C LYS A 175 16.03 21.57 7.86
N LEU A 176 16.69 21.83 8.99
CA LEU A 176 16.33 22.91 9.92
C LEU A 176 17.01 24.20 9.45
N LYS A 177 16.27 25.33 9.40
CA LYS A 177 16.86 26.62 9.00
C LYS A 177 17.71 27.19 10.15
N LYS A 178 18.66 28.08 9.82
CA LYS A 178 19.65 28.59 10.81
C LYS A 178 19.04 29.29 12.03
N ASN A 179 17.86 29.87 11.88
CA ASN A 179 17.13 30.63 12.89
C ASN A 179 16.05 29.80 13.62
N GLU A 180 16.05 28.48 13.45
CA GLU A 180 15.04 27.58 13.99
C GLU A 180 15.62 26.70 15.11
N THR A 181 14.88 26.57 16.20
CA THR A 181 15.16 25.66 17.33
C THR A 181 14.05 24.59 17.43
N GLU A 182 14.27 23.56 18.24
CA GLU A 182 13.26 22.53 18.52
C GLU A 182 11.98 23.15 19.11
N ASP A 183 12.12 24.14 19.99
CA ASP A 183 11.01 24.87 20.62
C ASP A 183 10.35 25.95 19.74
N SER A 184 10.97 26.37 18.64
CA SER A 184 10.46 27.44 17.76
C SER A 184 9.05 27.17 17.21
N PHE A 185 8.61 25.91 17.24
CA PHE A 185 7.33 25.45 16.70
C PHE A 185 6.42 24.82 17.77
N ASN A 186 6.87 24.76 19.02
CA ASN A 186 6.04 24.31 20.13
C ASN A 186 4.88 25.28 20.43
N LYS A 187 4.92 26.52 19.94
CA LYS A 187 3.87 27.55 20.20
C LYS A 187 3.03 27.92 18.97
N ASP A 188 3.11 27.18 17.87
CA ASP A 188 2.45 27.55 16.61
C ASP A 188 1.07 26.85 16.44
N LEU A 189 0.01 27.64 16.22
CA LEU A 189 -1.40 27.21 16.18
C LEU A 189 -1.83 26.57 14.84
N ARG A 190 -0.95 25.82 14.17
CA ARG A 190 -1.14 25.39 12.77
C ARG A 190 -1.39 23.90 12.59
N VAL A 191 -2.57 23.61 12.02
CA VAL A 191 -2.91 22.46 11.15
C VAL A 191 -2.49 21.07 11.62
N GLY A 192 -3.47 20.26 12.04
CA GLY A 192 -3.26 18.89 12.51
C GLY A 192 -2.63 18.83 13.90
N THR A 193 -1.93 17.74 14.23
CA THR A 193 -1.09 17.72 15.45
C THR A 193 0.09 18.68 15.28
N ARG A 194 0.65 19.17 16.40
CA ARG A 194 1.74 20.18 16.49
C ARG A 194 2.89 19.99 15.48
N TYR A 195 3.08 18.76 15.02
CA TYR A 195 4.20 18.29 14.22
C TYR A 195 3.86 17.95 12.75
N LEU A 196 2.57 17.85 12.38
CA LEU A 196 2.17 17.56 10.98
C LEU A 196 2.43 18.76 10.05
N SER A 197 2.45 19.97 10.60
CA SER A 197 2.83 21.21 9.90
C SER A 197 4.22 21.12 9.25
N PHE A 198 5.18 20.43 9.89
CA PHE A 198 6.52 20.18 9.32
C PHE A 198 6.45 19.32 8.06
N ILE A 199 5.69 18.22 8.10
CA ILE A 199 5.57 17.29 6.96
C ILE A 199 4.80 17.96 5.82
N LYS A 200 3.72 18.69 6.13
CA LYS A 200 2.89 19.37 5.13
C LYS A 200 3.67 20.44 4.38
N ASN A 201 4.30 21.36 5.12
CA ASN A 201 4.73 22.66 4.60
C ASN A 201 6.25 22.78 4.35
N ARG A 202 7.05 21.74 4.63
CA ARG A 202 8.48 21.71 4.27
C ARG A 202 8.76 20.82 3.07
N ASP A 203 9.84 21.17 2.39
CA ASP A 203 10.56 20.24 1.53
C ASP A 203 11.16 19.14 2.41
N ILE A 204 10.93 17.89 2.00
CA ILE A 204 11.42 16.71 2.68
C ILE A 204 12.64 16.22 1.90
N ASP A 205 13.79 16.15 2.57
CA ASP A 205 15.05 15.73 1.96
C ASP A 205 15.08 14.22 1.74
N THR A 206 14.63 13.44 2.73
CA THR A 206 14.43 12.00 2.58
C THR A 206 13.29 11.50 3.46
N VAL A 207 12.70 10.35 3.10
CA VAL A 207 11.83 9.56 3.99
C VAL A 207 12.43 8.17 4.17
N GLU A 208 12.72 7.81 5.42
CA GLU A 208 13.06 6.43 5.80
C GLU A 208 11.77 5.66 6.10
N VAL A 209 11.64 4.46 5.53
CA VAL A 209 10.45 3.60 5.60
C VAL A 209 10.87 2.18 5.97
N GLU A 210 10.25 1.63 7.02
CA GLU A 210 10.35 0.21 7.38
C GLU A 210 8.93 -0.38 7.54
N PRO A 211 8.64 -1.56 6.97
CA PRO A 211 7.48 -2.34 7.40
C PRO A 211 7.63 -2.66 8.90
N ASN A 212 6.54 -2.62 9.66
CA ASN A 212 6.60 -2.99 11.07
C ASN A 212 7.08 -4.46 11.24
N PRO A 213 7.58 -4.86 12.44
CA PRO A 213 8.15 -6.20 12.63
C PRO A 213 7.23 -7.35 12.17
N ALA A 214 5.93 -7.26 12.45
CA ALA A 214 4.95 -8.27 12.05
C ALA A 214 4.85 -8.45 10.52
N LEU A 215 4.96 -7.36 9.75
CA LEU A 215 4.99 -7.43 8.29
C LEU A 215 6.32 -8.03 7.78
N ARG A 216 7.44 -7.73 8.44
CA ARG A 216 8.75 -8.32 8.09
C ARG A 216 8.78 -9.83 8.31
N ASP A 217 8.15 -10.32 9.37
CA ASP A 217 8.01 -11.75 9.67
C ASP A 217 7.12 -12.46 8.63
N ASP A 218 5.98 -11.87 8.26
CA ASP A 218 5.12 -12.36 7.18
C ASP A 218 5.87 -12.49 5.83
N LEU A 219 6.69 -11.50 5.47
CA LEU A 219 7.51 -11.49 4.24
C LEU A 219 8.63 -12.55 4.26
N ARG A 220 9.07 -12.97 5.45
CA ARG A 220 9.96 -14.13 5.65
C ARG A 220 9.23 -15.48 5.59
N GLY A 221 7.90 -15.47 5.50
CA GLY A 221 7.05 -16.68 5.46
C GLY A 221 6.58 -17.16 6.82
N GLN A 222 6.82 -16.39 7.88
CA GLN A 222 6.33 -16.68 9.23
C GLN A 222 4.90 -16.14 9.43
N ARG A 223 4.27 -16.42 10.58
CA ARG A 223 2.96 -15.87 10.98
C ARG A 223 1.84 -16.18 9.96
N LEU A 224 1.26 -15.17 9.27
CA LEU A 224 0.27 -15.40 8.22
C LEU A 224 0.91 -15.66 6.85
N GLY A 225 2.21 -15.39 6.74
CA GLY A 225 3.00 -15.56 5.53
C GLY A 225 2.74 -14.47 4.49
N ASN A 226 3.10 -14.80 3.26
CA ASN A 226 3.03 -13.89 2.11
C ASN A 226 2.43 -14.60 0.89
N ILE A 227 2.07 -13.79 -0.11
CA ILE A 227 1.80 -14.23 -1.48
C ILE A 227 2.82 -13.61 -2.43
N LEU A 228 3.04 -14.23 -3.58
CA LEU A 228 3.82 -13.64 -4.67
C LEU A 228 2.90 -12.88 -5.63
N THR A 229 3.33 -11.69 -6.05
CA THR A 229 2.60 -10.80 -6.96
C THR A 229 3.55 -10.19 -8.00
N SER A 230 3.07 -9.98 -9.22
CA SER A 230 3.75 -9.16 -10.23
C SER A 230 3.45 -7.67 -10.03
N ASP A 231 4.12 -6.82 -10.79
CA ASP A 231 3.89 -5.37 -10.79
C ASP A 231 2.48 -4.96 -11.25
N ASP A 232 1.82 -5.81 -12.03
CA ASP A 232 0.42 -5.63 -12.47
C ASP A 232 -0.55 -5.51 -11.29
N PHE A 233 -0.18 -6.04 -10.12
CA PHE A 233 -0.94 -5.88 -8.87
C PHE A 233 -1.30 -4.40 -8.59
N PHE A 234 -0.36 -3.48 -8.80
CA PHE A 234 -0.56 -2.05 -8.53
C PHE A 234 -1.43 -1.40 -9.60
N VAL A 235 -1.16 -1.70 -10.88
CA VAL A 235 -1.94 -1.19 -12.02
C VAL A 235 -3.40 -1.63 -11.93
N PHE A 236 -3.63 -2.91 -11.63
CA PHE A 236 -4.96 -3.47 -11.40
C PHE A 236 -5.63 -2.81 -10.19
N ALA A 237 -4.95 -2.73 -9.05
CA ALA A 237 -5.49 -2.13 -7.82
C ALA A 237 -5.91 -0.66 -7.97
N LEU A 238 -5.18 0.13 -8.77
CA LEU A 238 -5.53 1.52 -9.03
C LEU A 238 -6.91 1.66 -9.70
N GLY A 239 -7.32 0.71 -10.53
CA GLY A 239 -8.62 0.72 -11.22
C GLY A 239 -9.83 0.26 -10.40
N LEU A 240 -9.66 -0.44 -9.26
CA LEU A 240 -10.69 -1.32 -8.69
C LEU A 240 -11.95 -0.68 -8.08
N THR A 241 -11.94 0.59 -7.66
CA THR A 241 -12.87 1.12 -6.63
C THR A 241 -12.68 0.48 -5.24
N ASP A 242 -13.29 1.06 -4.20
CA ASP A 242 -12.97 0.73 -2.80
C ASP A 242 -13.46 -0.67 -2.39
N MET A 243 -14.67 -1.08 -2.82
CA MET A 243 -15.22 -2.40 -2.46
C MET A 243 -14.50 -3.55 -3.16
N ALA A 244 -14.23 -3.42 -4.47
CA ALA A 244 -13.51 -4.48 -5.18
C ALA A 244 -12.06 -4.57 -4.70
N TYR A 245 -11.41 -3.44 -4.34
CA TYR A 245 -10.10 -3.46 -3.70
C TYR A 245 -10.12 -4.16 -2.33
N LYS A 246 -11.15 -3.94 -1.49
CA LYS A 246 -11.31 -4.72 -0.25
C LYS A 246 -11.42 -6.22 -0.55
N LEU A 247 -12.23 -6.63 -1.53
CA LEU A 247 -12.42 -8.03 -1.91
C LEU A 247 -11.14 -8.66 -2.47
N PHE A 248 -10.42 -7.92 -3.31
CA PHE A 248 -9.14 -8.33 -3.92
C PHE A 248 -8.06 -8.56 -2.85
N THR A 249 -7.83 -7.57 -1.98
CA THR A 249 -6.86 -7.69 -0.87
C THR A 249 -7.29 -8.75 0.14
N PHE A 250 -8.59 -8.85 0.46
CA PHE A 250 -9.12 -9.92 1.30
C PHE A 250 -8.82 -11.30 0.69
N SER A 251 -9.05 -11.50 -0.61
CA SER A 251 -8.78 -12.76 -1.29
C SER A 251 -7.30 -13.14 -1.24
N GLY A 252 -6.39 -12.18 -1.50
CA GLY A 252 -4.94 -12.39 -1.36
C GLY A 252 -4.48 -12.68 0.08
N SER A 253 -5.21 -12.20 1.08
CA SER A 253 -4.88 -12.45 2.50
C SER A 253 -5.27 -13.84 3.02
N ASN A 254 -6.14 -14.56 2.31
CA ASN A 254 -6.67 -15.86 2.75
C ASN A 254 -5.95 -17.06 2.12
N GLU A 255 -6.21 -18.24 2.67
CA GLU A 255 -5.87 -19.51 2.03
C GLU A 255 -6.90 -19.84 0.93
N PRO A 256 -6.48 -20.24 -0.28
CA PRO A 256 -7.37 -20.41 -1.44
C PRO A 256 -8.56 -21.37 -1.25
N VAL A 257 -8.47 -22.32 -0.32
CA VAL A 257 -9.43 -23.43 -0.16
C VAL A 257 -10.45 -23.18 0.96
N LYS A 258 -10.25 -22.14 1.81
CA LYS A 258 -11.11 -21.88 2.96
C LYS A 258 -12.41 -21.17 2.57
N LYS A 259 -13.53 -21.90 2.58
CA LYS A 259 -14.88 -21.32 2.48
C LYS A 259 -15.14 -20.38 3.66
N ILE A 260 -15.52 -19.13 3.39
CA ILE A 260 -15.92 -18.16 4.41
C ILE A 260 -17.44 -17.98 4.47
N ARG A 261 -18.00 -17.84 5.68
CA ARG A 261 -19.40 -17.47 5.88
C ARG A 261 -19.61 -15.97 5.67
N LEU A 262 -20.79 -15.56 5.20
CA LEU A 262 -21.08 -14.18 4.84
C LEU A 262 -20.92 -13.18 6.01
N ASP A 263 -21.25 -13.58 7.23
CA ASP A 263 -21.00 -12.78 8.45
C ASP A 263 -19.50 -12.52 8.61
N LYS A 264 -18.66 -13.56 8.52
CA LYS A 264 -17.20 -13.44 8.61
C LYS A 264 -16.59 -12.64 7.45
N LEU A 265 -17.21 -12.66 6.27
CA LEU A 265 -16.82 -11.79 5.15
C LEU A 265 -17.15 -10.32 5.47
N ILE A 266 -18.37 -10.01 5.91
CA ILE A 266 -18.79 -8.66 6.33
C ILE A 266 -17.87 -8.12 7.43
N ASP A 267 -17.51 -8.96 8.39
CA ASP A 267 -16.56 -8.64 9.46
C ASP A 267 -15.17 -8.31 8.91
N SER A 268 -14.62 -9.17 8.05
CA SER A 268 -13.26 -9.03 7.48
C SER A 268 -13.10 -7.84 6.54
N LEU A 269 -14.20 -7.44 5.89
CA LEU A 269 -14.28 -6.25 5.05
C LEU A 269 -14.61 -4.97 5.85
N GLY A 270 -14.75 -5.04 7.18
CA GLY A 270 -15.04 -3.86 8.02
C GLY A 270 -16.44 -3.27 7.83
N LEU A 271 -17.40 -4.07 7.36
CA LEU A 271 -18.72 -3.59 6.92
C LEU A 271 -19.81 -3.71 8.01
N LYS A 272 -19.45 -4.00 9.27
CA LYS A 272 -20.41 -4.15 10.39
C LYS A 272 -21.35 -2.96 10.54
N GLU A 273 -20.80 -1.76 10.74
CA GLU A 273 -21.60 -0.56 10.96
C GLU A 273 -22.39 -0.14 9.72
N GLN A 274 -21.83 -0.36 8.52
CA GLN A 274 -22.56 -0.15 7.27
C GLN A 274 -23.74 -1.13 7.13
N THR A 275 -23.57 -2.38 7.56
CA THR A 275 -24.63 -3.42 7.55
C THR A 275 -25.74 -3.09 8.54
N LYS A 276 -25.41 -2.61 9.75
CA LYS A 276 -26.41 -2.10 10.71
C LYS A 276 -27.20 -0.92 10.15
N ARG A 277 -26.52 0.06 9.52
CA ARG A 277 -27.14 1.30 9.02
C ARG A 277 -27.92 1.14 7.70
N GLN A 278 -27.50 0.23 6.81
CA GLN A 278 -28.03 0.12 5.43
C GLN A 278 -28.79 -1.18 5.16
N GLY A 279 -28.73 -2.15 6.07
CA GLY A 279 -29.32 -3.47 5.89
C GLY A 279 -28.47 -4.43 5.05
N LYS A 280 -28.44 -5.70 5.48
CA LYS A 280 -27.71 -6.81 4.84
C LYS A 280 -27.98 -6.97 3.33
N PRO A 281 -29.21 -6.84 2.80
CA PRO A 281 -29.46 -6.98 1.36
C PRO A 281 -28.76 -5.92 0.49
N ARG A 282 -28.62 -4.68 1.01
CA ARG A 282 -27.96 -3.59 0.28
C ARG A 282 -26.45 -3.78 0.23
N ILE A 283 -25.83 -4.16 1.36
CA ILE A 283 -24.41 -4.49 1.40
C ILE A 283 -24.08 -5.69 0.50
N LEU A 284 -24.93 -6.72 0.50
CA LEU A 284 -24.80 -7.85 -0.42
C LEU A 284 -24.85 -7.45 -1.90
N ARG A 285 -25.73 -6.52 -2.27
CA ARG A 285 -25.81 -6.00 -3.65
C ARG A 285 -24.53 -5.24 -4.03
N THR A 286 -23.96 -4.46 -3.11
CA THR A 286 -22.68 -3.78 -3.32
C THR A 286 -21.52 -4.76 -3.49
N ILE A 287 -21.44 -5.79 -2.64
CA ILE A 287 -20.42 -6.85 -2.75
C ILE A 287 -20.54 -7.63 -4.07
N LYS A 288 -21.76 -7.92 -4.53
CA LYS A 288 -22.01 -8.64 -5.80
C LYS A 288 -21.77 -7.81 -7.07
N LYS A 289 -21.69 -6.48 -6.95
CA LYS A 289 -21.43 -5.57 -8.08
C LYS A 289 -19.92 -5.24 -8.23
N ALA A 290 -19.18 -5.40 -7.14
CA ALA A 290 -17.74 -5.20 -7.06
C ALA A 290 -16.98 -6.43 -7.57
#